data_AF-A0AAV5EDK8-F1
#
_entry.id   AF-A0AAV5EDK8-F1
#
_cell.length_a   1.000
_cell.length_b   1.000
_cell.length_c   1.000
_cell.angle_alpha   90.00
_cell.angle_beta   90.00
_cell.angle_gamma   90.00
#
_symmetry.space_group_name_H-M   'P 1'
#
loop_
_entity.id
_entity.type
_entity.pdbx_description
1 polymer ?
#
loop_
_entity_poly.entity_id
_entity_poly.type
_entity_poly.pdbx_seq_one_letter_code
_entity_poly.pdbx_strand_id
1 'polypeptide(L)'
;MTPTDDEIDGIKAYIPRLCIARWPKGFKPVPIEKYDGQTNPREWLQLYSTAIWSAGGDSYIMDNYLPVCLDLAVGIWLTSLPEESITSWGDLNRMLIENFQATYNRSGNHFDLTRIKQKTEEPLRDYIK
;
A
#
# COMPACT_ATOMS: atom_id res chain seq x y z
N MET A 1 -40.29 14.43 2.95
CA MET A 1 -38.93 14.46 3.54
C MET A 1 -38.21 13.23 3.04
N THR A 2 -37.39 13.41 2.02
CA THR A 2 -36.37 12.42 1.65
C THR A 2 -35.38 12.32 2.80
N PRO A 3 -34.79 11.16 3.09
CA PRO A 3 -33.67 11.10 4.02
C PRO A 3 -32.64 12.12 3.53
N THR A 4 -32.24 13.04 4.40
CA THR A 4 -31.03 13.83 4.15
C THR A 4 -29.89 12.84 3.95
N ASP A 5 -28.97 13.14 3.04
CA ASP A 5 -27.68 12.49 2.90
C ASP A 5 -26.92 12.64 4.23
N ASP A 6 -27.36 11.93 5.27
CA ASP A 6 -26.61 11.69 6.49
C ASP A 6 -25.27 11.17 5.98
N GLU A 7 -24.27 12.02 6.15
CA GLU A 7 -22.87 11.83 5.78
C GLU A 7 -22.55 10.35 5.80
N ILE A 8 -22.45 9.75 4.61
CA ILE A 8 -21.70 8.51 4.50
C ILE A 8 -20.34 8.91 5.03
N ASP A 9 -20.02 8.46 6.24
CA ASP A 9 -18.78 8.71 6.99
C ASP A 9 -17.63 7.98 6.26
N GLY A 10 -17.47 8.35 5.00
CA GLY A 10 -16.60 7.77 4.00
C GLY A 10 -15.35 8.60 3.90
N ILE A 11 -14.33 8.00 3.29
CA ILE A 11 -13.09 8.71 3.04
C ILE A 11 -13.38 9.86 2.08
N LYS A 12 -13.23 11.09 2.56
CA LYS A 12 -13.50 12.32 1.79
C LYS A 12 -12.73 12.39 0.48
N ALA A 13 -11.57 11.74 0.42
CA ALA A 13 -10.77 11.65 -0.79
C ALA A 13 -11.43 10.82 -1.91
N TYR A 14 -12.42 9.98 -1.58
CA TYR A 14 -13.17 9.20 -2.56
C TYR A 14 -14.30 10.03 -3.15
N ILE A 15 -14.48 9.94 -4.46
CA ILE A 15 -15.73 10.41 -5.07
C ILE A 15 -16.92 9.57 -4.58
N PRO A 16 -18.13 10.14 -4.49
CA PRO A 16 -19.30 9.45 -3.93
C PRO A 16 -19.61 8.08 -4.56
N ARG A 17 -19.35 7.92 -5.87
CA ARG A 17 -19.56 6.65 -6.58
C ARG A 17 -18.63 5.51 -6.16
N LEU A 18 -17.53 5.78 -5.47
CA LEU A 18 -16.67 4.71 -4.95
C LEU A 18 -17.26 4.13 -3.67
N CYS A 19 -17.96 4.94 -2.86
CA CYS A 19 -18.52 4.53 -1.57
C CYS A 19 -19.74 3.57 -1.69
N ILE A 20 -20.28 3.36 -2.90
CA ILE A 20 -21.44 2.50 -3.16
C ILE A 20 -21.09 1.02 -3.37
N ALA A 21 -20.01 0.53 -2.74
CA ALA A 21 -19.55 -0.85 -2.89
C ALA A 21 -20.61 -1.88 -2.48
N ARG A 22 -20.78 -2.93 -3.31
CA ARG A 22 -21.71 -4.03 -3.06
C ARG A 22 -20.98 -5.24 -2.49
N TRP A 23 -21.02 -5.39 -1.17
CA TRP A 23 -20.32 -6.48 -0.48
C TRP A 23 -20.84 -7.88 -0.88
N PRO A 24 -19.95 -8.82 -1.29
CA PRO A 24 -20.32 -10.19 -1.62
C PRO A 24 -20.86 -10.92 -0.40
N LYS A 25 -21.79 -11.86 -0.62
CA LYS A 25 -22.32 -12.68 0.47
C LYS A 25 -21.19 -13.56 1.03
N GLY A 26 -20.97 -13.46 2.35
CA GLY A 26 -19.91 -14.22 3.02
C GLY A 26 -18.50 -13.69 2.75
N PHE A 27 -18.37 -12.43 2.32
CA PHE A 27 -17.09 -11.79 2.08
C PHE A 27 -16.17 -11.91 3.30
N LYS A 28 -15.10 -12.69 3.13
CA LYS A 28 -14.09 -12.97 4.14
C LYS A 28 -12.73 -13.15 3.44
N PRO A 29 -12.01 -12.05 3.18
CA PRO A 29 -10.69 -12.12 2.57
C PRO A 29 -9.73 -12.89 3.47
N VAL A 30 -8.73 -13.51 2.83
CA VAL A 30 -7.62 -14.14 3.54
C VAL A 30 -6.93 -13.09 4.40
N PRO A 31 -6.56 -13.39 5.67
CA PRO A 31 -5.84 -12.46 6.51
C PRO A 31 -4.54 -12.01 5.83
N ILE A 32 -4.35 -10.69 5.77
CA ILE A 32 -3.13 -10.05 5.31
C ILE A 32 -2.63 -9.12 6.41
N GLU A 33 -1.31 -8.96 6.48
CA GLU A 33 -0.71 -8.00 7.40
C GLU A 33 -1.11 -6.58 6.99
N LYS A 34 -1.32 -5.72 7.99
CA LYS A 34 -1.63 -4.32 7.73
C LYS A 34 -0.44 -3.65 7.04
N TYR A 35 -0.75 -2.71 6.14
CA TYR A 35 0.28 -1.91 5.50
C TYR A 35 0.80 -0.85 6.47
N ASP A 36 2.09 -0.95 6.79
CA ASP A 36 2.80 -0.08 7.73
C ASP A 36 3.51 1.11 7.06
N GLY A 37 3.52 1.16 5.72
CA GLY A 37 4.24 2.18 4.94
C GLY A 37 5.75 1.91 4.77
N GLN A 38 6.25 0.80 5.31
CA GLN A 38 7.66 0.38 5.23
C GLN A 38 7.85 -0.81 4.30
N THR A 39 6.82 -1.65 4.14
CA THR A 39 6.83 -2.76 3.18
C THR A 39 6.79 -2.25 1.73
N ASN A 40 7.32 -3.00 0.76
CA ASN A 40 7.23 -2.63 -0.65
C ASN A 40 5.75 -2.45 -1.07
N PRO A 41 5.30 -1.23 -1.43
CA PRO A 41 3.90 -0.96 -1.70
C PRO A 41 3.34 -1.79 -2.85
N ARG A 42 4.18 -2.10 -3.86
CA ARG A 42 3.74 -2.87 -5.04
C ARG A 42 3.46 -4.32 -4.67
N GLU A 43 4.34 -4.94 -3.89
CA GLU A 43 4.18 -6.33 -3.45
C GLU A 43 3.00 -6.47 -2.48
N TRP A 44 2.87 -5.53 -1.54
CA TRP A 44 1.74 -5.53 -0.61
C TRP A 44 0.40 -5.36 -1.34
N LEU A 45 0.30 -4.41 -2.29
CA LEU A 45 -0.92 -4.20 -3.08
C LEU A 45 -1.29 -5.41 -3.95
N GLN A 46 -0.31 -6.18 -4.42
CA GLN A 46 -0.57 -7.43 -5.15
C GLN A 46 -1.21 -8.49 -4.25
N LEU A 47 -0.66 -8.69 -3.04
CA LEU A 47 -1.24 -9.60 -2.05
C LEU A 47 -2.64 -9.17 -1.64
N TYR A 48 -2.81 -7.88 -1.33
CA TYR A 48 -4.10 -7.26 -1.03
C TYR A 48 -5.13 -7.54 -2.14
N SER A 49 -4.79 -7.19 -3.38
CA SER A 49 -5.71 -7.34 -4.51
C SER A 49 -6.14 -8.79 -4.71
N THR A 50 -5.17 -9.72 -4.57
CA THR A 50 -5.40 -11.15 -4.68
C THR A 50 -6.33 -11.68 -3.58
N ALA A 51 -6.12 -11.24 -2.33
CA ALA A 51 -6.97 -11.63 -1.20
C ALA A 51 -8.43 -11.17 -1.40
N ILE A 52 -8.64 -9.94 -1.85
CA ILE A 52 -9.98 -9.39 -2.11
C ILE A 52 -10.65 -10.14 -3.28
N TRP A 53 -9.94 -10.36 -4.39
CA TRP A 53 -10.48 -11.13 -5.52
C TRP A 53 -10.85 -12.56 -5.14
N SER A 54 -10.02 -13.22 -4.34
CA SER A 54 -10.30 -14.58 -3.88
C SER A 54 -11.56 -14.68 -3.02
N ALA A 55 -11.95 -13.59 -2.34
CA ALA A 55 -13.18 -13.49 -1.58
C ALA A 55 -14.40 -13.02 -2.41
N GLY A 56 -14.24 -12.92 -3.74
CA GLY A 56 -15.29 -12.47 -4.66
C GLY A 56 -15.45 -10.96 -4.73
N GLY A 57 -14.46 -10.19 -4.26
CA GLY A 57 -14.47 -8.73 -4.33
C GLY A 57 -14.03 -8.17 -5.68
N ASP A 58 -14.50 -6.95 -5.98
CA ASP A 58 -14.17 -6.16 -7.17
C ASP A 58 -13.32 -4.93 -6.79
N SER A 59 -13.08 -4.03 -7.74
CA SER A 59 -12.31 -2.81 -7.49
C SER A 59 -12.98 -1.86 -6.50
N TYR A 60 -14.31 -1.80 -6.45
CA TYR A 60 -15.01 -0.96 -5.47
C TYR A 60 -14.79 -1.49 -4.06
N ILE A 61 -14.83 -2.81 -3.90
CA ILE A 61 -14.52 -3.45 -2.62
C ILE A 61 -13.05 -3.26 -2.26
N MET A 62 -12.14 -3.27 -3.23
CA MET A 62 -10.74 -2.91 -2.98
C MET A 62 -10.59 -1.50 -2.41
N ASP A 63 -11.22 -0.50 -3.04
CA ASP A 63 -11.19 0.88 -2.53
C ASP A 63 -11.73 0.92 -1.09
N ASN A 64 -12.91 0.34 -0.84
CA ASN A 64 -13.59 0.48 0.45
C ASN A 64 -13.03 -0.40 1.58
N TYR A 65 -12.36 -1.51 1.26
CA TYR A 65 -11.78 -2.40 2.27
C TYR A 65 -10.35 -2.01 2.65
N LEU A 66 -9.64 -1.27 1.78
CA LEU A 66 -8.25 -0.87 1.99
C LEU A 66 -8.02 -0.23 3.37
N PRO A 67 -8.87 0.70 3.86
CA PRO A 67 -8.61 1.41 5.11
C PRO A 67 -8.54 0.49 6.33
N VAL A 68 -9.24 -0.65 6.30
CA VAL A 68 -9.20 -1.67 7.36
C VAL A 68 -7.84 -2.37 7.42
N CYS A 69 -7.16 -2.43 6.27
CA CYS A 69 -5.86 -3.05 6.10
C CYS A 69 -4.69 -2.07 6.21
N LEU A 70 -4.93 -0.82 6.64
CA LEU A 70 -3.87 0.17 6.87
C LEU A 70 -3.54 0.26 8.37
N ASP A 71 -2.27 0.47 8.67
CA ASP A 71 -1.87 0.98 9.98
C ASP A 71 -2.21 2.46 10.14
N LEU A 72 -2.25 2.91 11.39
CA LEU A 72 -2.75 4.24 11.75
C LEU A 72 -2.06 5.37 10.98
N ALA A 73 -0.73 5.33 10.82
CA ALA A 73 0.00 6.37 10.11
C ALA A 73 -0.39 6.47 8.63
N VAL A 74 -0.59 5.32 7.96
CA VAL A 74 -0.99 5.28 6.54
C VAL A 74 -2.47 5.64 6.39
N GLY A 75 -3.31 5.23 7.34
CA GLY A 75 -4.72 5.64 7.40
C GLY A 75 -4.87 7.17 7.53
N ILE A 76 -4.06 7.81 8.38
CA ILE A 76 -4.03 9.28 8.50
C ILE A 76 -3.68 9.93 7.16
N TRP A 77 -2.66 9.42 6.45
CA TRP A 77 -2.31 9.90 5.11
C TRP A 77 -3.51 9.82 4.14
N LEU A 78 -4.20 8.68 4.09
CA LEU A 78 -5.36 8.48 3.21
C LEU A 78 -6.46 9.51 3.49
N THR A 79 -6.73 9.81 4.76
CA THR A 79 -7.72 10.82 5.16
C THR A 79 -7.26 12.26 4.95
N SER A 80 -5.96 12.51 4.77
CA SER A 80 -5.38 13.84 4.54
C SER A 80 -5.37 14.26 3.07
N LEU A 81 -5.71 13.34 2.16
CA LEU A 81 -5.76 13.62 0.73
C LEU A 81 -6.88 14.62 0.39
N PRO A 82 -6.72 15.42 -0.69
CA PRO A 82 -7.77 16.33 -1.12
C PRO A 82 -9.09 15.61 -1.38
N GLU A 83 -10.19 16.30 -1.13
CA GLU A 83 -11.53 15.77 -1.36
C GLU A 83 -11.69 15.34 -2.82
N GLU A 84 -12.36 14.20 -3.04
CA GLU A 84 -12.67 13.66 -4.38
C GLU A 84 -11.45 13.42 -5.30
N SER A 85 -10.23 13.39 -4.74
CA SER A 85 -9.00 13.17 -5.51
C SER A 85 -8.83 11.74 -6.05
N ILE A 86 -9.54 10.77 -5.49
CA ILE A 86 -9.49 9.36 -5.87
C ILE A 86 -10.77 9.02 -6.62
N THR A 87 -10.61 8.72 -7.91
CA THR A 87 -11.75 8.42 -8.81
C THR A 87 -11.87 6.96 -9.18
N SER A 88 -10.84 6.17 -8.87
CA SER A 88 -10.72 4.75 -9.16
C SER A 88 -9.68 4.07 -8.27
N TRP A 89 -9.76 2.75 -8.15
CA TRP A 89 -8.69 1.89 -7.61
C TRP A 89 -7.31 2.17 -8.23
N GLY A 90 -7.26 2.51 -9.52
CA GLY A 90 -6.01 2.87 -10.20
C GLY A 90 -5.37 4.13 -9.62
N ASP A 91 -6.17 5.15 -9.31
CA ASP A 91 -5.68 6.40 -8.71
C ASP A 91 -5.17 6.16 -7.30
N LEU A 92 -5.93 5.43 -6.48
CA LEU A 92 -5.55 5.08 -5.11
C LEU A 92 -4.23 4.31 -5.08
N ASN A 93 -4.10 3.27 -5.92
CA ASN A 93 -2.86 2.50 -6.06
C ASN A 93 -1.68 3.38 -6.45
N ARG A 94 -1.87 4.24 -7.46
CA ARG A 94 -0.81 5.12 -7.94
C ARG A 94 -0.35 6.06 -6.83
N MET A 95 -1.28 6.71 -6.12
CA MET A 95 -0.97 7.63 -5.03
C MET A 95 -0.29 6.93 -3.85
N LEU A 96 -0.74 5.72 -3.48
CA LEU A 96 -0.11 4.95 -2.41
C LEU A 96 1.32 4.55 -2.78
N ILE A 97 1.53 4.06 -4.00
CA ILE A 97 2.86 3.73 -4.50
C ILE A 97 3.73 4.99 -4.54
N GLU A 98 3.30 6.09 -5.14
CA GLU A 98 4.09 7.32 -5.22
C GLU A 98 4.48 7.86 -3.84
N ASN A 99 3.57 7.80 -2.86
CA ASN A 99 3.80 8.31 -1.52
C ASN A 99 4.76 7.43 -0.69
N PHE A 100 4.64 6.10 -0.79
CA PHE A 100 5.37 5.18 0.09
C PHE A 100 6.50 4.41 -0.62
N GLN A 101 6.65 4.52 -1.94
CA GLN A 101 7.77 3.90 -2.67
C GLN A 101 9.10 4.57 -2.31
N ALA A 102 9.10 5.85 -1.91
CA ALA A 102 10.29 6.55 -1.46
C ALA A 102 10.60 6.31 0.03
N THR A 103 9.59 6.04 0.87
CA THR A 103 9.78 5.66 2.28
C THR A 103 10.25 4.23 2.42
N TYR A 104 10.03 3.40 1.40
CA TYR A 104 10.72 2.14 1.22
C TYR A 104 12.22 2.39 1.02
N ASN A 105 12.92 2.61 2.14
CA ASN A 105 14.32 2.28 2.22
C ASN A 105 14.37 0.76 2.08
N ARG A 106 14.64 0.29 0.87
CA ARG A 106 15.35 -0.97 0.70
C ARG A 106 16.60 -0.81 1.56
N SER A 107 16.55 -1.23 2.82
CA SER A 107 17.73 -1.37 3.66
C SER A 107 18.73 -2.01 2.75
N GLY A 108 19.81 -1.27 2.43
CA GLY A 108 20.70 -1.62 1.33
C GLY A 108 20.92 -3.11 1.40
N ASN A 109 20.75 -3.80 0.26
CA ASN A 109 21.18 -5.19 0.14
C ASN A 109 22.47 -5.31 0.95
N HIS A 110 22.51 -6.30 1.83
CA HIS A 110 23.60 -6.67 2.73
C HIS A 110 24.86 -7.10 1.92
N PHE A 111 25.24 -6.26 0.97
CA PHE A 111 26.30 -6.33 -0.02
C PHE A 111 26.98 -4.97 -0.21
N ASP A 112 26.47 -3.87 0.38
CA ASP A 112 27.24 -2.63 0.51
C ASP A 112 28.31 -2.68 1.63
N LEU A 113 28.75 -3.89 1.98
CA LEU A 113 29.95 -4.14 2.79
C LEU A 113 31.26 -4.00 1.99
N THR A 114 31.25 -3.52 0.74
CA THR A 114 32.48 -3.31 -0.04
C THR A 114 32.91 -1.86 -0.22
N ARG A 115 32.39 -0.91 0.57
CA ARG A 115 32.98 0.44 0.68
C ARG A 115 33.80 0.68 1.94
N ILE A 116 34.27 -0.39 2.59
CA ILE A 116 35.49 -0.31 3.40
C ILE A 116 36.65 -0.04 2.44
N LYS A 117 37.23 1.15 2.55
CA LYS A 117 38.43 1.57 1.85
C LYS A 117 39.56 0.57 2.15
N GLN A 118 39.98 -0.22 1.16
CA GLN A 118 41.34 -0.76 1.18
C GLN A 118 42.26 0.32 0.58
N LYS A 119 42.91 1.09 1.45
CA LYS A 119 44.22 1.67 1.17
C LYS A 119 45.07 1.37 2.38
N THR A 120 46.06 0.50 2.23
CA THR A 120 47.50 0.82 2.24
C THR A 120 48.23 -0.51 2.02
N GLU A 121 48.92 -0.65 0.89
CA GLU A 121 50.12 -1.50 0.72
C GLU A 121 50.15 -2.93 1.30
N GLU A 122 49.36 -3.87 0.76
CA GLU A 122 49.65 -5.31 0.95
C GLU A 122 49.70 -6.07 -0.39
N PRO A 123 50.76 -6.85 -0.64
CA PRO A 123 51.01 -7.47 -1.94
C PRO A 123 50.06 -8.62 -2.27
N LEU A 124 49.66 -8.67 -3.54
CA LEU A 124 48.91 -9.74 -4.23
C LEU A 124 49.69 -11.07 -4.27
N ARG A 125 49.77 -11.75 -3.13
CA ARG A 125 50.06 -13.19 -3.01
C ARG A 125 49.16 -13.66 -1.88
N ASP A 126 47.94 -14.08 -2.17
CA ASP A 126 47.66 -15.51 -2.26
C ASP A 126 46.44 -15.84 -3.14
N TYR A 127 46.38 -15.27 -4.35
CA TYR A 127 45.75 -16.01 -5.45
C TYR A 127 46.72 -17.13 -5.84
N ILE A 128 46.33 -18.37 -5.53
CA ILE A 128 46.99 -19.68 -5.78
C ILE A 128 47.57 -20.33 -4.51
N LYS A 129 46.73 -21.13 -3.83
CA LYS A 129 46.90 -22.59 -3.73
C LYS A 129 45.57 -23.27 -3.42
#